data_AF-A0A327X4L3-F1
#
_entry.id   AF-A0A327X4L3-F1
#
_cell.length_a   1.000
_cell.length_b   1.000
_cell.length_c   1.000
_cell.angle_alpha   90.00
_cell.angle_beta   90.00
_cell.angle_gamma   90.00
#
_symmetry.space_group_name_H-M   'P 1'
#
loop_
_entity.id
_entity.type
_entity.pdbx_description
1 polymer ?
#
loop_
_entity_poly.entity_id
_entity_poly.type
_entity_poly.pdbx_seq_one_letter_code
_entity_poly.pdbx_strand_id
1 'polypeptide(L)'
;MNTLKTGLIGLELLILLLSGCQQKPPFPQDENCFKGKILKKVRDREGVIAFNSIENKYSINTHVAGTYDSQDIGFLCNLPDSLKQNGRLVHFDGHYYKYDEGRTPNVAGATYYYLKITNLKK
;
A
#
# COMPACT_ATOMS: atom_id res chain seq x y z
N MET A 1 -51.24 18.54 -36.52
CA MET A 1 -51.16 17.39 -35.61
C MET A 1 -49.68 17.07 -35.45
N ASN A 2 -49.12 17.51 -34.33
CA ASN A 2 -47.68 17.56 -34.07
C ASN A 2 -47.25 16.28 -33.36
N THR A 3 -46.17 15.64 -33.82
CA THR A 3 -45.48 14.62 -33.02
C THR A 3 -43.98 14.82 -33.07
N LEU A 4 -43.49 15.33 -31.93
CA LEU A 4 -42.11 15.41 -31.43
C LEU A 4 -41.22 14.24 -31.89
N LYS A 5 -40.09 14.58 -32.52
CA LYS A 5 -38.90 13.71 -32.68
C LYS A 5 -37.74 14.35 -31.94
N THR A 6 -37.66 14.14 -30.64
CA THR A 6 -36.50 14.58 -29.83
C THR A 6 -36.37 13.65 -28.65
N GLY A 7 -35.35 12.79 -28.65
CA GLY A 7 -35.04 11.97 -27.49
C GLY A 7 -34.45 10.61 -27.83
N LEU A 8 -33.32 10.55 -28.52
CA LEU A 8 -32.57 9.29 -28.64
C LEU A 8 -31.05 9.49 -28.83
N ILE A 9 -30.48 10.61 -28.35
CA ILE A 9 -29.03 10.92 -28.50
C ILE A 9 -28.31 11.03 -27.13
N GLY A 10 -29.00 10.84 -26.00
CA GLY A 10 -28.44 11.09 -24.67
C GLY A 10 -27.78 9.91 -23.94
N LEU A 11 -27.87 8.68 -24.45
CA LEU A 11 -27.57 7.48 -23.64
C LEU A 11 -26.19 6.84 -23.91
N GLU A 12 -25.51 7.16 -25.01
CA GLU A 12 -24.22 6.53 -25.34
C GLU A 12 -22.99 7.20 -24.69
N LEU A 13 -23.12 8.44 -24.18
CA LEU A 13 -21.98 9.18 -23.63
C LEU A 13 -21.64 8.83 -22.17
N LEU A 14 -22.50 8.07 -21.47
CA LEU A 14 -22.33 7.77 -20.03
C LEU A 14 -21.49 6.50 -19.75
N ILE A 15 -21.20 5.68 -20.75
CA ILE A 15 -20.55 4.37 -20.56
C ILE A 15 -19.01 4.48 -20.51
N LEU A 16 -18.42 5.59 -20.98
CA LEU A 16 -16.96 5.79 -21.05
C LEU A 16 -16.29 6.23 -19.74
N LEU A 17 -17.04 6.48 -18.66
CA LEU A 17 -16.49 6.94 -17.38
C LEU A 17 -16.16 5.83 -16.37
N LEU A 18 -16.37 4.55 -16.73
CA LEU A 18 -16.17 3.41 -15.82
C LEU A 18 -14.86 2.64 -16.03
N SER A 19 -13.97 3.11 -16.91
CA SER A 19 -12.59 2.59 -17.01
C SER A 19 -11.78 3.04 -15.80
N GLY A 20 -12.05 2.44 -14.64
CA GLY A 20 -11.24 2.59 -13.45
C GLY A 20 -9.82 2.08 -13.72
N CYS A 21 -8.85 2.99 -13.76
CA CYS A 21 -7.43 2.65 -13.84
C CYS A 21 -7.05 1.79 -12.63
N GLN A 22 -6.87 0.48 -12.84
CA GLN A 22 -6.15 -0.36 -11.90
C GLN A 22 -4.65 -0.04 -12.05
N GLN A 23 -4.12 0.72 -11.10
CA GLN A 23 -2.68 0.97 -11.02
C GLN A 23 -1.97 -0.35 -10.74
N LYS A 24 -1.05 -0.72 -11.63
CA LYS A 24 -0.17 -1.87 -11.42
C LYS A 24 0.75 -1.57 -10.23
N PRO A 25 1.04 -2.57 -9.38
CA PRO A 25 2.01 -2.38 -8.30
C PRO A 25 3.38 -2.00 -8.89
N PRO A 26 4.20 -1.23 -8.14
CA PRO A 26 5.48 -0.72 -8.64
C PRO A 26 6.53 -1.82 -8.88
N PHE A 27 6.32 -3.01 -8.32
CA PHE A 27 7.13 -4.21 -8.55
C PHE A 27 6.31 -5.47 -8.22
N PRO A 28 6.72 -6.65 -8.71
CA PRO A 28 6.09 -7.92 -8.37
C PRO A 28 6.14 -8.17 -6.86
N GLN A 29 5.00 -8.50 -6.25
CA GLN A 29 4.88 -8.82 -4.84
C GLN A 29 4.16 -10.17 -4.71
N ASP A 30 4.58 -11.01 -3.78
CA ASP A 30 3.92 -12.30 -3.54
C ASP A 30 2.55 -12.07 -2.89
N GLU A 31 1.48 -12.40 -3.61
CA GLU A 31 0.11 -12.24 -3.09
C GLU A 31 -0.17 -13.16 -1.89
N ASN A 32 0.55 -14.27 -1.75
CA ASN A 32 0.40 -15.18 -0.60
C ASN A 32 0.94 -14.58 0.71
N CYS A 33 1.76 -13.52 0.61
CA CYS A 33 2.25 -12.76 1.75
C CYS A 33 1.13 -11.95 2.44
N PHE A 34 0.10 -11.57 1.68
CA PHE A 34 -0.95 -10.68 2.15
C PHE A 34 -2.23 -11.47 2.36
N LYS A 35 -2.37 -12.07 3.55
CA LYS A 35 -3.56 -12.84 3.92
C LYS A 35 -4.58 -11.99 4.67
N GLY A 36 -5.86 -12.29 4.42
CA GLY A 36 -6.97 -11.71 5.16
C GLY A 36 -7.36 -10.29 4.73
N LYS A 37 -7.94 -9.53 5.67
CA LYS A 37 -8.50 -8.19 5.41
C LYS A 37 -7.41 -7.13 5.51
N ILE A 38 -7.53 -6.10 4.66
CA ILE A 38 -6.75 -4.87 4.78
C ILE A 38 -7.13 -4.19 6.11
N LEU A 39 -6.13 -3.95 6.96
CA LEU A 39 -6.30 -3.26 8.25
C LEU A 39 -6.19 -1.74 8.10
N LYS A 40 -5.30 -1.27 7.22
CA LYS A 40 -5.05 0.16 7.00
C LYS A 40 -4.70 0.40 5.54
N LYS A 41 -5.24 1.48 4.97
CA LYS A 41 -4.83 2.01 3.66
C LYS A 41 -4.12 3.33 3.89
N VAL A 42 -2.97 3.51 3.26
CA VAL A 42 -2.21 4.76 3.33
C VAL A 42 -1.98 5.31 1.94
N ARG A 43 -1.91 6.63 1.87
CA ARG A 43 -1.57 7.40 0.68
C ARG A 43 -0.50 8.41 1.05
N ASP A 44 0.40 8.66 0.12
CA ASP A 44 1.48 9.63 0.25
C ASP A 44 2.26 9.53 1.55
N ARG A 45 2.59 8.29 1.92
CA ARG A 45 3.22 8.00 3.20
C ARG A 45 4.72 7.98 3.05
N GLU A 46 5.40 8.80 3.85
CA GLU A 46 6.84 8.70 4.02
C GLU A 46 7.20 7.53 4.94
N GLY A 47 8.28 6.82 4.60
CA GLY A 47 8.88 5.82 5.46
C GLY A 47 10.35 5.56 5.13
N VAL A 48 10.99 4.76 5.99
CA VAL A 48 12.39 4.37 5.86
C VAL A 48 12.50 2.88 5.62
N ILE A 49 13.22 2.47 4.59
CA ILE A 49 13.55 1.06 4.35
C ILE A 49 14.56 0.61 5.41
N ALA A 50 14.24 -0.49 6.09
CA ALA A 50 15.12 -1.12 7.06
C ALA A 50 15.03 -2.65 6.96
N PHE A 51 16.18 -3.31 7.03
CA PHE A 51 16.26 -4.75 7.21
C PHE A 51 16.02 -5.10 8.68
N ASN A 52 15.04 -5.95 8.93
CA ASN A 52 14.76 -6.51 10.24
C ASN A 52 15.42 -7.88 10.34
N SER A 53 16.43 -8.00 11.20
CA SER A 53 17.20 -9.24 11.39
C SER A 53 16.43 -10.34 12.13
N ILE A 54 15.42 -9.97 12.93
CA ILE A 54 14.57 -10.93 13.64
C ILE A 54 13.69 -11.64 12.62
N GLU A 55 13.02 -10.88 11.75
CA GLU A 55 12.17 -11.42 10.69
C GLU A 55 12.93 -11.92 9.47
N ASN A 56 14.22 -11.56 9.34
CA ASN A 56 15.02 -11.77 8.14
C ASN A 56 14.32 -11.21 6.87
N LYS A 57 13.68 -10.03 7.01
CA LYS A 57 12.85 -9.38 5.98
C LYS A 57 13.15 -7.88 5.92
N TYR A 58 13.04 -7.31 4.73
CA TYR A 58 13.00 -5.86 4.58
C TYR A 58 11.63 -5.32 4.98
N SER A 59 11.62 -4.12 5.52
CA SER A 59 10.43 -3.41 5.99
C SER A 59 10.48 -1.94 5.62
N ILE A 60 9.33 -1.28 5.64
CA ILE A 60 9.24 0.17 5.68
C ILE A 60 8.71 0.58 7.06
N ASN A 61 9.50 1.37 7.77
CA ASN A 61 9.15 1.91 9.07
C ASN A 61 8.54 3.30 8.87
N THR A 62 7.36 3.55 9.44
CA THR A 62 6.68 4.85 9.35
C THR A 62 6.24 5.33 10.72
N HIS A 63 6.46 6.61 11.00
CA HIS A 63 6.06 7.22 12.27
C HIS A 63 4.58 7.62 12.29
N VAL A 64 3.81 7.14 13.27
CA VAL A 64 2.37 7.42 13.34
C VAL A 64 2.13 8.89 13.68
N ALA A 65 1.44 9.62 12.79
CA ALA A 65 1.21 11.05 12.95
C ALA A 65 0.47 11.37 14.26
N GLY A 66 0.93 12.41 14.96
CA GLY A 66 0.35 12.84 16.24
C GLY A 66 0.81 12.02 17.46
N THR A 67 1.75 11.10 17.28
CA THR A 67 2.41 10.37 18.38
C THR A 67 3.86 10.80 18.49
N TYR A 68 4.54 10.47 19.59
CA TYR A 68 5.98 10.71 19.71
C TYR A 68 6.80 9.44 19.47
N ASP A 69 6.26 8.30 19.87
CA ASP A 69 6.96 7.02 19.99
C ASP A 69 6.31 5.90 19.17
N SER A 70 5.17 6.13 18.51
CA SER A 70 4.47 5.08 17.79
C SER A 70 4.94 4.95 16.34
N GLN A 71 5.17 3.70 15.90
CA GLN A 71 5.60 3.41 14.54
C GLN A 71 4.90 2.17 13.96
N ASP A 72 4.57 2.23 12.68
CA ASP A 72 4.15 1.07 11.90
C ASP A 72 5.38 0.49 11.19
N ILE A 73 5.63 -0.80 11.39
CA ILE A 73 6.67 -1.56 10.67
C ILE A 73 5.97 -2.50 9.69
N GLY A 74 6.05 -2.15 8.40
CA GLY A 74 5.44 -2.92 7.32
C GLY A 74 6.45 -3.82 6.63
N PHE A 75 6.38 -5.14 6.86
CA PHE A 75 7.23 -6.11 6.17
C PHE A 75 6.84 -6.25 4.70
N LEU A 76 7.86 -6.20 3.85
CA LEU A 76 7.73 -6.28 2.41
C LEU A 76 8.01 -7.69 1.93
N CYS A 77 7.29 -8.11 0.90
CA CYS A 77 7.54 -9.36 0.20
C CYS A 77 8.14 -9.08 -1.18
N ASN A 78 9.28 -9.69 -1.46
CA ASN A 78 10.03 -9.55 -2.72
C ASN A 78 10.42 -8.12 -3.07
N LEU A 79 10.93 -7.34 -2.10
CA LEU A 79 11.52 -6.03 -2.39
C LEU A 79 12.66 -6.19 -3.41
N PRO A 80 12.67 -5.47 -4.55
CA PRO A 80 13.75 -5.56 -5.53
C PRO A 80 15.08 -5.06 -4.96
N ASP A 81 16.19 -5.66 -5.41
CA ASP A 81 17.54 -5.37 -4.88
C ASP A 81 17.92 -3.88 -5.01
N SER A 82 17.44 -3.20 -6.05
CA SER A 82 17.65 -1.76 -6.24
C SER A 82 17.04 -0.90 -5.15
N LEU A 83 16.11 -1.42 -4.35
CA LEU A 83 15.48 -0.77 -3.21
C LEU A 83 15.99 -1.28 -1.86
N LYS A 84 16.76 -2.38 -1.82
CA LYS A 84 17.29 -3.02 -0.59
C LYS A 84 18.44 -2.23 0.02
N GLN A 85 18.17 -1.03 0.50
CA GLN A 85 19.15 -0.16 1.14
C GLN A 85 18.59 0.36 2.47
N ASN A 86 19.27 0.01 3.56
CA ASN A 86 18.91 0.50 4.90
C ASN A 86 19.03 2.03 4.94
N GLY A 87 18.07 2.69 5.59
CA GLY A 87 18.02 4.14 5.72
C GLY A 87 17.47 4.86 4.48
N ARG A 88 17.11 4.13 3.41
CA ARG A 88 16.52 4.75 2.23
C ARG A 88 15.12 5.29 2.53
N LEU A 89 14.94 6.60 2.32
CA LEU A 89 13.63 7.24 2.36
C LEU A 89 12.80 6.89 1.13
N VAL A 90 11.51 6.65 1.34
CA VAL A 90 10.53 6.37 0.29
C VAL A 90 9.21 7.05 0.59
N HIS A 91 8.53 7.48 -0.47
CA HIS A 91 7.13 7.92 -0.42
C HIS A 91 6.27 6.90 -1.16
N PHE A 92 5.21 6.40 -0.52
CA PHE A 92 4.42 5.30 -1.07
C PHE A 92 2.92 5.40 -0.75
N ASP A 93 2.14 4.71 -1.59
CA ASP A 93 0.77 4.31 -1.25
C ASP A 93 0.78 2.81 -0.98
N GLY A 94 -0.04 2.34 -0.04
CA GLY A 94 -0.02 0.93 0.32
C GLY A 94 -1.13 0.48 1.25
N HIS A 95 -1.20 -0.83 1.42
CA HIS A 95 -2.16 -1.53 2.26
C HIS A 95 -1.43 -2.34 3.32
N TYR A 96 -1.77 -2.12 4.58
CA TYR A 96 -1.30 -2.92 5.70
C TYR A 96 -2.25 -4.08 5.96
N TYR A 97 -1.67 -5.26 6.15
CA TYR A 97 -2.36 -6.49 6.51
C TYR A 97 -1.87 -6.98 7.86
N LYS A 98 -2.66 -7.84 8.49
CA LYS A 98 -2.31 -8.44 9.77
C LYS A 98 -1.00 -9.21 9.63
N TYR A 99 -0.06 -8.98 10.54
CA TYR A 99 1.09 -9.83 10.74
C TYR A 99 0.70 -11.02 11.62
N ASP A 100 0.92 -12.25 11.14
CA ASP A 100 0.41 -13.49 11.72
C ASP A 100 1.49 -14.49 12.15
N GLU A 101 2.78 -14.13 12.05
CA GLU A 101 3.92 -14.98 12.47
C GLU A 101 4.15 -15.00 14.00
N GLY A 102 3.30 -14.31 14.76
CA GLY A 102 3.24 -14.40 16.23
C GLY A 102 4.38 -13.69 17.00
N ARG A 103 5.32 -13.05 16.31
CA ARG A 103 6.42 -12.30 16.94
C ARG A 103 6.00 -10.88 17.29
N THR A 104 6.61 -10.35 18.35
CA THR A 104 6.35 -8.99 18.83
C THR A 104 7.51 -8.06 18.48
N PRO A 105 7.24 -6.78 18.20
CA PRO A 105 8.28 -5.79 18.03
C PRO A 105 9.20 -5.68 19.25
N ASN A 106 10.50 -5.54 19.00
CA ASN A 106 11.52 -5.31 20.03
C ASN A 106 11.64 -3.83 20.45
N VAL A 107 10.95 -2.93 19.75
CA VAL A 107 10.91 -1.49 20.02
C VAL A 107 9.54 -1.14 20.57
N ALA A 108 9.48 -0.46 21.71
CA ALA A 108 8.23 0.03 22.28
C ALA A 108 7.53 0.99 21.31
N GLY A 109 6.20 0.99 21.29
CA GLY A 109 5.39 1.81 20.37
C GLY A 109 5.35 1.30 18.93
N ALA A 110 6.10 0.25 18.59
CA ALA A 110 6.05 -0.34 17.27
C ALA A 110 4.88 -1.31 17.11
N THR A 111 4.34 -1.41 15.90
CA THR A 111 3.36 -2.43 15.51
C THR A 111 3.79 -3.09 14.20
N TYR A 112 3.75 -4.42 14.15
CA TYR A 112 4.12 -5.21 12.98
C TYR A 112 2.93 -5.46 12.05
N TYR A 113 3.18 -5.34 10.75
CA TYR A 113 2.23 -5.59 9.68
C TYR A 113 2.94 -6.22 8.49
N TYR A 114 2.18 -6.86 7.60
CA TYR A 114 2.60 -6.97 6.21
C TYR A 114 2.18 -5.74 5.42
N LEU A 115 3.02 -5.29 4.49
CA LEU A 115 2.77 -4.10 3.69
C LEU A 115 2.83 -4.43 2.20
N LYS A 116 1.69 -4.27 1.52
CA LYS A 116 1.60 -4.29 0.07
C LYS A 116 1.71 -2.87 -0.47
N ILE A 117 2.73 -2.60 -1.27
CA ILE A 117 2.92 -1.30 -1.92
C ILE A 117 2.07 -1.27 -3.18
N THR A 118 1.16 -0.29 -3.26
CA THR A 118 0.33 -0.08 -4.46
C THR A 118 0.95 0.94 -5.40
N ASN A 119 1.75 1.87 -4.87
CA ASN A 119 2.45 2.88 -5.65
C ASN A 119 3.72 3.33 -4.92
N LEU A 120 4.79 3.61 -5.67
CA LEU A 120 6.03 4.17 -5.15
C LEU A 120 6.30 5.49 -5.89
N LYS A 121 6.42 6.58 -5.14
CA LYS A 121 6.64 7.92 -5.68
C LYS A 121 8.13 8.15 -5.88
N LYS A 122 8.46 8.92 -6.93
CA LYS A 122 9.83 9.30 -7.28
C LYS A 122 10.26 10.52 -6.48
#